data_AF-A0A2G2DSC5-F1
#
_entry.id   AF-A0A2G2DSC5-F1
#
_cell.length_a   1.000
_cell.length_b   1.000
_cell.length_c   1.000
_cell.angle_alpha   90.00
_cell.angle_beta   90.00
_cell.angle_gamma   90.00
#
_symmetry.space_group_name_H-M   'P 1'
#
loop_
_entity.id
_entity.type
_entity.pdbx_description
1 polymer ?
#
loop_
_entity_poly.entity_id
_entity_poly.type
_entity_poly.pdbx_seq_one_letter_code
_entity_poly.pdbx_strand_id
1 'polypeptide(L)'
;MIVRIFIAGFASFVSGLSYLSGLTRLMTAMLVGFGALSAIFFGVLFVLPVDQDRLLFPIYDKVPAWPYFVLGAVLCTMVVALFLFRAKPAVSEEVSSLHFKYLLGGIGGYLISLFGSSMYWFPSDEKRLSVDVAGLSDEVLIGTIIFLIGISGSCYLFYKASKGNSEQNPDLMRRFVLALFTFIQLDKVPLLVAYLLIYAPDTGIIFPNVAALALSAYLPVAAFLIKTTWDSTDNGA
;
A
#
# COMPACT_ATOMS: atom_id res chain seq x y z
N MET A 1 8.75 -13.75 15.91
CA MET A 1 8.46 -13.66 14.46
C MET A 1 7.19 -14.42 14.08
N ILE A 2 7.08 -15.71 14.41
CA ILE A 2 5.91 -16.57 14.11
C ILE A 2 4.58 -15.97 14.60
N VAL A 3 4.49 -15.55 15.87
CA VAL A 3 3.26 -14.94 16.44
C VAL A 3 2.83 -13.68 15.68
N ARG A 4 3.77 -12.85 15.22
CA ARG A 4 3.47 -11.63 14.44
C ARG A 4 2.91 -11.98 13.05
N ILE A 5 3.42 -13.03 12.41
CA ILE A 5 2.92 -13.54 11.14
C ILE A 5 1.48 -14.05 11.31
N PHE A 6 1.19 -14.79 12.38
CA PHE A 6 -0.17 -15.26 12.67
C PHE A 6 -1.14 -14.11 12.96
N ILE A 7 -0.74 -13.11 13.75
CA ILE A 7 -1.58 -11.94 14.03
C ILE A 7 -1.87 -11.16 12.74
N ALA A 8 -0.84 -10.91 11.91
CA ALA A 8 -1.01 -10.21 10.64
C ALA A 8 -1.91 -11.00 9.68
N GLY A 9 -1.69 -12.32 9.55
CA GLY A 9 -2.54 -13.19 8.74
C GLY A 9 -3.99 -13.22 9.23
N PHE A 10 -4.21 -13.26 10.54
CA PHE A 10 -5.54 -13.21 11.14
C PHE A 10 -6.23 -11.86 10.90
N ALA A 11 -5.53 -10.74 11.09
CA ALA A 11 -6.07 -9.41 10.83
C ALA A 11 -6.45 -9.23 9.35
N SER A 12 -5.58 -9.66 8.43
CA SER A 12 -5.86 -9.68 6.99
C SER A 12 -7.05 -10.58 6.64
N PHE A 13 -7.18 -11.74 7.29
CA PHE A 13 -8.32 -12.64 7.07
C PHE A 13 -9.64 -12.02 7.57
N VAL A 14 -9.67 -11.46 8.78
CA VAL A 14 -10.83 -10.77 9.35
C VAL A 14 -11.21 -9.55 8.51
N SER A 15 -10.21 -8.79 8.05
CA SER A 15 -10.40 -7.68 7.11
C SER A 15 -11.04 -8.15 5.80
N GLY A 16 -10.53 -9.23 5.21
CA GLY A 16 -11.08 -9.82 3.99
C GLY A 16 -12.52 -10.29 4.16
N LEU A 17 -12.83 -10.97 5.28
CA LEU A 17 -14.20 -11.37 5.61
C LEU A 17 -15.14 -10.17 5.75
N SER A 18 -14.63 -9.05 6.28
CA SER A 18 -15.41 -7.82 6.42
C SER A 18 -15.77 -7.17 5.07
N TYR A 19 -14.92 -7.34 4.04
CA TYR A 19 -15.28 -6.97 2.66
C TYR A 19 -16.37 -7.87 2.09
N LEU A 20 -16.33 -9.17 2.39
CA LEU A 20 -17.33 -10.13 1.92
C LEU A 20 -18.70 -9.91 2.59
N SER A 21 -18.72 -9.46 3.84
CA SER A 21 -19.95 -9.19 4.61
C SER A 21 -20.62 -7.84 4.30
N GLY A 22 -20.09 -7.05 3.34
CA GLY A 22 -20.68 -5.79 2.91
C GLY A 22 -20.17 -4.54 3.65
N LEU A 23 -19.18 -4.66 4.56
CA LEU A 23 -18.55 -3.51 5.24
C LEU A 23 -17.49 -2.81 4.37
N THR A 24 -17.66 -2.83 3.06
CA THR A 24 -16.67 -2.39 2.05
C THR A 24 -16.17 -0.97 2.30
N ARG A 25 -17.08 -0.05 2.65
CA ARG A 25 -16.75 1.35 2.93
C ARG A 25 -15.94 1.54 4.20
N LEU A 26 -16.33 0.88 5.29
CA LEU A 26 -15.60 0.93 6.56
C LEU A 26 -14.18 0.36 6.39
N MET A 27 -14.08 -0.80 5.74
CA MET A 27 -12.80 -1.45 5.52
C MET A 27 -11.88 -0.65 4.59
N THR A 28 -12.44 -0.01 3.55
CA THR A 28 -11.68 0.89 2.68
C THR A 28 -11.16 2.07 3.48
N ALA A 29 -12.00 2.68 4.32
CA ALA A 29 -11.59 3.78 5.20
C ALA A 29 -10.47 3.36 6.15
N MET A 30 -10.53 2.15 6.73
CA MET A 30 -9.49 1.65 7.63
C MET A 30 -8.16 1.43 6.91
N LEU A 31 -8.16 0.82 5.71
CA LEU A 31 -6.92 0.58 4.96
C LEU A 31 -6.25 1.87 4.47
N VAL A 32 -7.05 2.78 3.91
CA VAL A 32 -6.55 4.09 3.46
C VAL A 32 -6.14 4.94 4.67
N GLY A 33 -6.92 4.88 5.75
CA GLY A 33 -6.62 5.53 7.02
C GLY A 33 -5.34 5.01 7.67
N PHE A 34 -5.03 3.72 7.55
CA PHE A 34 -3.75 3.17 8.00
C PHE A 34 -2.56 3.72 7.19
N GLY A 35 -2.73 3.90 5.88
CA GLY A 35 -1.74 4.62 5.06
C GLY A 35 -1.54 6.06 5.51
N ALA A 36 -2.64 6.77 5.81
CA ALA A 36 -2.60 8.14 6.33
C ALA A 36 -1.91 8.20 7.71
N LEU A 37 -2.25 7.29 8.62
CA LEU A 37 -1.64 7.15 9.93
C LEU A 37 -0.14 6.86 9.82
N SER A 38 0.26 5.95 8.93
CA SER A 38 1.66 5.64 8.68
C SER A 38 2.43 6.86 8.19
N ALA A 39 1.86 7.62 7.24
CA ALA A 39 2.46 8.85 6.75
C ALA A 39 2.60 9.90 7.86
N ILE A 40 1.55 10.14 8.64
CA ILE A 40 1.60 11.10 9.76
C ILE A 40 2.61 10.65 10.82
N PHE A 41 2.65 9.36 11.15
CA PHE A 41 3.59 8.77 12.11
C PHE A 41 5.05 9.05 11.70
N PHE A 42 5.42 8.74 10.45
CA PHE A 42 6.75 9.04 9.94
C PHE A 42 7.02 10.56 9.87
N GLY A 43 6.02 11.37 9.52
CA GLY A 43 6.12 12.82 9.55
C GLY A 43 6.44 13.37 10.95
N VAL A 44 5.72 12.92 11.98
CA VAL A 44 5.98 13.28 13.38
C VAL A 44 7.35 12.80 13.83
N LEU A 45 7.74 11.59 13.44
CA LEU A 45 9.06 11.04 13.77
C LEU A 45 10.18 11.96 13.26
N PHE A 46 10.07 12.51 12.05
CA PHE A 46 11.07 13.43 11.48
C PHE A 46 11.00 14.88 11.98
N VAL A 47 9.98 15.25 12.76
CA VAL A 47 9.95 16.52 13.48
C VAL A 47 10.80 16.45 14.76
N LEU A 48 10.94 15.25 15.33
CA LEU A 48 11.75 15.04 16.53
C LEU A 48 13.25 15.26 16.23
N PRO A 49 14.05 15.67 17.24
CA PRO A 49 15.48 15.87 17.04
C PRO A 49 16.18 14.57 16.63
N VAL A 50 17.30 14.68 15.92
CA VAL A 50 18.16 13.55 15.56
C VAL A 50 18.71 12.93 16.85
N ASP A 51 18.54 11.63 16.98
CA ASP A 51 18.90 10.88 18.19
C ASP A 51 19.09 9.41 17.80
N GLN A 52 20.36 9.02 17.71
CA GLN A 52 20.79 7.68 17.29
C GLN A 52 20.66 6.66 18.42
N ASP A 53 20.58 7.12 19.67
CA ASP A 53 20.50 6.27 20.86
C ASP A 53 19.05 5.93 21.25
N ARG A 54 18.06 6.33 20.44
CA ARG A 54 16.66 5.97 20.69
C ARG A 54 16.45 4.47 20.61
N LEU A 55 15.89 3.93 21.70
CA LEU A 55 15.43 2.54 21.80
C LEU A 55 14.35 2.18 20.75
N LEU A 56 13.56 3.16 20.30
CA LEU A 56 12.50 2.97 19.32
C LEU A 56 12.71 3.94 18.15
N PHE A 57 12.99 3.36 16.98
CA PHE A 57 13.15 4.07 15.71
C PHE A 57 14.26 5.14 15.73
N PRO A 58 15.54 4.74 15.73
CA PRO A 58 16.67 5.68 15.70
C PRO A 58 16.60 6.58 14.48
N ILE A 59 16.86 7.88 14.69
CA ILE A 59 16.89 8.89 13.64
C ILE A 59 18.35 9.21 13.38
N TYR A 60 18.85 8.80 12.23
CA TYR A 60 20.26 8.95 11.86
C TYR A 60 20.59 10.33 11.28
N ASP A 61 19.62 10.98 10.63
CA ASP A 61 19.81 12.27 9.97
C ASP A 61 18.54 13.14 9.99
N LYS A 62 18.70 14.45 9.74
CA LYS A 62 17.61 15.40 9.66
C LYS A 62 16.88 15.25 8.33
N VAL A 63 15.69 14.65 8.40
CA VAL A 63 14.83 14.38 7.25
C VAL A 63 13.75 15.46 7.08
N PRO A 64 13.42 15.90 5.85
CA PRO A 64 12.25 16.74 5.62
C PRO A 64 10.95 15.98 5.96
N ALA A 65 10.24 16.42 6.99
CA ALA A 65 8.97 15.81 7.42
C ALA A 65 7.78 16.14 6.49
N TRP A 66 7.85 17.23 5.74
CA TRP A 66 6.72 17.75 4.95
C TRP A 66 6.14 16.78 3.91
N PRO A 67 6.91 15.93 3.18
CA PRO A 67 6.33 15.02 2.18
C PRO A 67 5.37 14.01 2.82
N TYR A 68 5.70 13.56 4.03
CA TYR A 68 4.89 12.63 4.81
C TYR A 68 3.59 13.27 5.28
N PHE A 69 3.64 14.52 5.75
CA PHE A 69 2.43 15.25 6.12
C PHE A 69 1.53 15.54 4.92
N VAL A 70 2.10 15.93 3.77
CA VAL A 70 1.34 16.14 2.54
C VAL A 70 0.64 14.84 2.12
N LEU A 71 1.36 13.72 2.11
CA LEU A 71 0.79 12.42 1.79
C LEU A 71 -0.34 12.03 2.77
N GLY A 72 -0.11 12.22 4.07
CA GLY A 72 -1.12 11.98 5.10
C GLY A 72 -2.37 12.83 4.89
N ALA A 73 -2.22 14.12 4.60
CA ALA A 73 -3.34 15.02 4.34
C ALA A 73 -4.14 14.61 3.08
N VAL A 74 -3.45 14.22 2.01
CA VAL A 74 -4.11 13.71 0.79
C VAL A 74 -4.90 12.44 1.09
N LEU A 75 -4.30 11.47 1.78
CA LEU A 75 -4.98 10.22 2.14
C LEU A 75 -6.17 10.46 3.08
N CYS A 76 -6.05 11.35 4.07
CA CYS A 76 -7.17 11.77 4.91
C CYS A 76 -8.29 12.39 4.09
N THR A 77 -7.96 13.25 3.13
CA THR A 77 -8.95 13.85 2.22
C THR A 77 -9.67 12.79 1.38
N MET A 78 -8.94 11.77 0.92
CA MET A 78 -9.53 10.63 0.21
C MET A 78 -10.48 9.81 1.10
N VAL A 79 -10.15 9.60 2.38
CA VAL A 79 -11.05 8.96 3.35
C VAL A 79 -12.30 9.80 3.57
N VAL A 80 -12.17 11.12 3.76
CA VAL A 80 -13.33 12.00 3.91
C VAL A 80 -14.21 11.96 2.66
N ALA A 81 -13.60 12.04 1.47
CA ALA A 81 -14.29 11.94 0.19
C ALA A 81 -15.08 10.64 0.07
N LEU A 82 -14.51 9.50 0.50
CA LEU A 82 -15.20 8.20 0.48
C LEU A 82 -16.57 8.24 1.18
N PHE A 83 -16.71 9.00 2.27
CA PHE A 83 -17.97 9.11 3.00
C PHE A 83 -18.88 10.23 2.48
N LEU A 84 -18.32 11.33 1.97
CA LEU A 84 -19.08 12.48 1.48
C LEU A 84 -19.71 12.22 0.10
N PHE A 85 -19.02 11.49 -0.78
CA PHE A 85 -19.50 11.24 -2.13
C PHE A 85 -20.18 9.88 -2.23
N ARG A 86 -21.37 9.88 -2.86
CA ARG A 86 -22.05 8.66 -3.31
C ARG A 86 -21.95 8.60 -4.83
N ALA A 87 -21.19 7.63 -5.33
CA ALA A 87 -21.13 7.39 -6.76
C ALA A 87 -22.32 6.53 -7.21
N LYS A 88 -22.62 6.61 -8.51
CA LYS A 88 -23.57 5.70 -9.15
C LYS A 88 -22.91 4.32 -9.27
N PRO A 89 -23.66 3.22 -9.02
CA PRO A 89 -23.15 1.86 -9.23
C PRO A 89 -22.59 1.71 -10.65
N ALA A 90 -21.49 0.97 -10.79
CA ALA A 90 -20.92 0.73 -12.12
C ALA A 90 -21.81 -0.21 -12.95
N VAL A 91 -21.73 -0.04 -14.28
CA VAL A 91 -22.42 -0.87 -15.27
C VAL A 91 -22.11 -2.35 -15.01
N SER A 92 -23.14 -3.18 -15.03
CA SER A 92 -23.00 -4.62 -14.78
C SER A 92 -22.31 -5.30 -15.98
N GLU A 93 -21.16 -5.92 -15.73
CA GLU A 93 -20.47 -6.78 -16.69
C GLU A 93 -20.57 -8.23 -16.16
N GLU A 94 -21.02 -9.18 -16.99
CA GLU A 94 -21.11 -10.58 -16.55
C GLU A 94 -19.71 -11.15 -16.29
N VAL A 95 -19.56 -11.89 -15.18
CA VAL A 95 -18.30 -12.57 -14.85
C VAL A 95 -17.86 -13.44 -16.01
N SER A 96 -16.58 -13.32 -16.35
CA SER A 96 -15.96 -14.05 -17.45
C SER A 96 -14.51 -14.38 -17.13
N SER A 97 -13.90 -15.27 -17.93
CA SER A 97 -12.49 -15.64 -17.78
C SER A 97 -11.52 -14.45 -17.85
N LEU A 98 -11.91 -13.36 -18.51
CA LEU A 98 -11.13 -12.14 -18.60
C LEU A 98 -10.90 -11.49 -17.23
N HIS A 99 -11.92 -11.50 -16.36
CA HIS A 99 -11.83 -10.93 -15.01
C HIS A 99 -10.83 -11.70 -14.13
N PHE A 100 -10.80 -13.03 -14.26
CA PHE A 100 -9.82 -13.86 -13.57
C PHE A 100 -8.40 -13.67 -14.11
N LYS A 101 -8.24 -13.44 -15.42
CA LYS A 101 -6.93 -13.07 -16.01
C LYS A 101 -6.43 -11.74 -15.45
N TYR A 102 -7.31 -10.74 -15.34
CA TYR A 102 -6.96 -9.47 -14.70
C TYR A 102 -6.62 -9.64 -13.22
N LEU A 103 -7.36 -10.49 -12.50
CA LEU A 103 -7.07 -10.79 -11.10
C LEU A 103 -5.66 -11.39 -10.95
N LEU A 104 -5.37 -12.47 -11.69
CA LEU A 104 -4.06 -13.12 -11.65
C LEU A 104 -2.93 -12.18 -12.10
N GLY A 105 -3.18 -11.36 -13.13
CA GLY A 105 -2.24 -10.33 -13.55
C GLY A 105 -1.99 -9.27 -12.48
N GLY A 106 -3.03 -8.85 -11.75
CA GLY A 106 -2.93 -7.91 -10.63
C GLY A 106 -2.09 -8.49 -9.49
N ILE A 107 -2.35 -9.75 -9.11
CA ILE A 107 -1.57 -10.48 -8.09
C ILE A 107 -0.11 -10.61 -8.52
N GLY A 108 0.12 -11.11 -9.74
CA GLY A 108 1.47 -11.30 -10.29
C GLY A 108 2.24 -9.99 -10.34
N GLY A 109 1.64 -8.93 -10.89
CA GLY A 109 2.25 -7.60 -10.94
C GLY A 109 2.58 -7.03 -9.55
N TYR A 110 1.74 -7.30 -8.55
CA TYR A 110 1.92 -6.78 -7.20
C TYR A 110 3.09 -7.49 -6.53
N LEU A 111 3.12 -8.81 -6.62
CA LEU A 111 4.20 -9.62 -6.03
C LEU A 111 5.53 -9.39 -6.75
N ILE A 112 5.54 -9.33 -8.08
CA ILE A 112 6.76 -9.08 -8.87
C ILE A 112 7.29 -7.67 -8.59
N SER A 113 6.42 -6.66 -8.54
CA SER A 113 6.88 -5.29 -8.29
C SER A 113 7.47 -5.14 -6.89
N LEU A 114 6.83 -5.73 -5.88
CA LEU A 114 7.29 -5.70 -4.50
C LEU A 114 8.58 -6.51 -4.29
N PHE A 115 8.57 -7.80 -4.67
CA PHE A 115 9.72 -8.67 -4.41
C PHE A 115 10.85 -8.38 -5.39
N GLY A 116 10.54 -8.14 -6.66
CA GLY A 116 11.55 -7.79 -7.68
C GLY A 116 12.29 -6.51 -7.35
N SER A 117 11.59 -5.43 -6.95
CA SER A 117 12.29 -4.21 -6.52
C SER A 117 13.20 -4.47 -5.32
N SER A 118 12.71 -5.24 -4.35
CA SER A 118 13.48 -5.54 -3.12
C SER A 118 14.68 -6.45 -3.34
N MET A 119 14.59 -7.42 -4.26
CA MET A 119 15.65 -8.41 -4.49
C MET A 119 16.76 -7.89 -5.39
N TYR A 120 16.43 -7.05 -6.38
CA TYR A 120 17.37 -6.66 -7.43
C TYR A 120 17.92 -5.23 -7.25
N TRP A 121 17.14 -4.31 -6.68
CA TRP A 121 17.50 -2.89 -6.61
C TRP A 121 17.77 -2.38 -5.20
N PHE A 122 17.30 -3.06 -4.16
CA PHE A 122 17.60 -2.63 -2.80
C PHE A 122 18.90 -3.26 -2.31
N PRO A 123 19.85 -2.44 -1.83
CA PRO A 123 21.19 -2.90 -1.52
C PRO A 123 21.20 -3.74 -0.24
N SER A 124 21.89 -4.87 -0.29
CA SER A 124 22.25 -5.64 0.91
C SER A 124 23.15 -4.81 1.82
N ASP A 125 23.26 -5.22 3.09
CA ASP A 125 24.12 -4.54 4.08
C ASP A 125 25.59 -4.51 3.61
N GLU A 126 26.06 -5.60 2.99
CA GLU A 126 27.40 -5.68 2.38
C GLU A 126 27.61 -4.63 1.28
N LYS A 127 26.59 -4.39 0.45
CA LYS A 127 26.67 -3.40 -0.64
C LYS A 127 26.61 -1.97 -0.10
N ARG A 128 25.82 -1.74 0.97
CA ARG A 128 25.77 -0.45 1.67
C ARG A 128 27.12 -0.07 2.32
N LEU A 129 27.93 -1.05 2.71
CA LEU A 129 29.26 -0.82 3.30
C LEU A 129 30.36 -0.61 2.26
N SER A 130 30.16 -1.00 1.01
CA SER A 130 31.22 -1.07 -0.02
C SER A 130 31.06 -0.10 -1.18
N VAL A 131 29.89 0.56 -1.31
CA VAL A 131 29.57 1.46 -2.42
C VAL A 131 29.26 2.86 -1.91
N ASP A 132 29.61 3.87 -2.71
CA ASP A 132 29.22 5.27 -2.49
C ASP A 132 27.69 5.44 -2.41
N VAL A 133 27.25 6.31 -1.49
CA VAL A 133 25.86 6.67 -1.23
C VAL A 133 25.12 7.15 -2.49
N ALA A 134 25.78 7.88 -3.39
CA ALA A 134 25.16 8.38 -4.62
C ALA A 134 24.75 7.24 -5.56
N GLY A 135 25.65 6.26 -5.78
CA GLY A 135 25.33 5.07 -6.57
C GLY A 135 24.23 4.21 -5.95
N LEU A 136 24.21 4.08 -4.62
CA LEU A 136 23.15 3.38 -3.90
C LEU A 136 21.79 4.10 -4.01
N SER A 137 21.80 5.43 -3.96
CA SER A 137 20.60 6.25 -4.07
C SER A 137 19.89 6.07 -5.41
N ASP A 138 20.65 6.03 -6.50
CA ASP A 138 20.10 5.83 -7.85
C ASP A 138 19.48 4.43 -8.01
N GLU A 139 20.15 3.38 -7.51
CA GLU A 139 19.60 2.01 -7.54
C GLU A 139 18.28 1.90 -6.77
N VAL A 140 18.25 2.44 -5.54
CA VAL A 140 17.06 2.41 -4.69
C VAL A 140 15.93 3.24 -5.29
N LEU A 141 16.24 4.38 -5.92
CA LEU A 141 15.26 5.19 -6.63
C LEU A 141 14.65 4.44 -7.83
N ILE A 142 15.48 3.80 -8.66
CA ILE A 142 15.00 3.01 -9.81
C ILE A 142 14.10 1.87 -9.31
N GLY A 143 14.53 1.13 -8.29
CA GLY A 143 13.72 0.07 -7.67
C GLY A 143 12.37 0.59 -7.18
N THR A 144 12.36 1.77 -6.56
CA THR A 144 11.13 2.41 -6.05
C THR A 144 10.19 2.87 -7.18
N ILE A 145 10.73 3.37 -8.29
CA ILE A 145 9.93 3.73 -9.47
C ILE A 145 9.30 2.48 -10.09
N ILE A 146 10.06 1.40 -10.26
CA ILE A 146 9.54 0.11 -10.77
C ILE A 146 8.44 -0.41 -9.84
N PHE A 147 8.65 -0.33 -8.53
CA PHE A 147 7.64 -0.67 -7.53
C PHE A 147 6.36 0.15 -7.72
N LEU A 148 6.45 1.48 -7.83
CA LEU A 148 5.28 2.35 -8.01
C LEU A 148 4.52 2.07 -9.31
N ILE A 149 5.23 1.87 -10.41
CA ILE A 149 4.62 1.51 -11.71
C ILE A 149 3.89 0.17 -11.58
N GLY A 150 4.54 -0.82 -10.96
CA GLY A 150 3.96 -2.14 -10.77
C GLY A 150 2.73 -2.13 -9.87
N ILE A 151 2.78 -1.42 -8.73
CA ILE A 151 1.62 -1.24 -7.86
C ILE A 151 0.47 -0.55 -8.59
N SER A 152 0.75 0.50 -9.36
CA SER A 152 -0.26 1.23 -10.13
C SER A 152 -0.90 0.33 -11.19
N GLY A 153 -0.08 -0.42 -11.94
CA GLY A 153 -0.55 -1.40 -12.92
C GLY A 153 -1.40 -2.51 -12.29
N SER A 154 -0.97 -3.04 -11.15
CA SER A 154 -1.72 -4.03 -10.39
C SER A 154 -3.05 -3.50 -9.88
N CYS A 155 -3.08 -2.29 -9.32
CA CYS A 155 -4.32 -1.64 -8.88
C CYS A 155 -5.30 -1.46 -10.05
N TYR A 156 -4.81 -1.11 -11.24
CA TYR A 156 -5.63 -1.03 -12.44
C TYR A 156 -6.19 -2.39 -12.86
N LEU A 157 -5.38 -3.45 -12.82
CA LEU A 157 -5.82 -4.81 -13.13
C LEU A 157 -6.83 -5.33 -12.09
N PHE A 158 -6.62 -5.08 -10.80
CA PHE A 158 -7.59 -5.39 -9.76
C PHE A 158 -8.90 -4.62 -9.98
N TYR A 159 -8.84 -3.34 -10.33
CA TYR A 159 -10.05 -2.58 -10.68
C TYR A 159 -10.79 -3.22 -11.86
N LYS A 160 -10.09 -3.61 -12.93
CA LYS A 160 -10.71 -4.32 -14.07
C LYS A 160 -11.29 -5.67 -13.67
N ALA A 161 -10.60 -6.43 -12.81
CA ALA A 161 -11.11 -7.71 -12.30
C ALA A 161 -12.40 -7.53 -11.48
N SER A 162 -12.49 -6.44 -10.72
CA SER A 162 -13.62 -6.15 -9.83
C SER A 162 -14.95 -5.92 -10.55
N LYS A 163 -14.95 -5.66 -11.86
CA LYS A 163 -16.16 -5.35 -12.63
C LYS A 163 -17.09 -6.53 -12.89
N GLY A 164 -16.60 -7.77 -12.72
CA GLY A 164 -17.37 -8.97 -12.99
C GLY A 164 -18.48 -9.21 -11.96
N ASN A 165 -19.72 -9.27 -12.41
CA ASN A 165 -20.90 -9.50 -11.59
C ASN A 165 -21.73 -10.70 -12.08
N SER A 166 -22.70 -11.13 -11.28
CA SER A 166 -23.69 -12.14 -11.63
C SER A 166 -25.08 -11.63 -11.25
N GLU A 167 -26.13 -12.07 -11.94
CA GLU A 167 -27.52 -11.73 -11.58
C GLU A 167 -27.87 -12.10 -10.14
N GLN A 168 -27.32 -13.20 -9.63
CA GLN A 168 -27.53 -13.64 -8.25
C GLN A 168 -26.67 -12.86 -7.24
N ASN A 169 -25.56 -12.28 -7.68
CA ASN A 169 -24.58 -11.60 -6.83
C ASN A 169 -24.00 -10.36 -7.56
N PRO A 170 -24.63 -9.18 -7.43
CA PRO A 170 -24.29 -7.97 -8.20
C PRO A 170 -22.95 -7.32 -7.83
N ASP A 171 -22.30 -7.77 -6.74
CA ASP A 171 -21.00 -7.29 -6.26
C ASP A 171 -19.95 -8.41 -6.12
N LEU A 172 -20.16 -9.56 -6.78
CA LEU A 172 -19.34 -10.77 -6.59
C LEU A 172 -17.83 -10.49 -6.69
N MET A 173 -17.33 -10.04 -7.85
CA MET A 173 -15.90 -9.80 -8.00
C MET A 173 -15.44 -8.57 -7.24
N ARG A 174 -16.29 -7.55 -7.02
CA ARG A 174 -15.91 -6.38 -6.23
C ARG A 174 -15.51 -6.78 -4.82
N ARG A 175 -16.38 -7.51 -4.12
CA ARG A 175 -16.10 -7.98 -2.75
C ARG A 175 -14.95 -8.99 -2.73
N PHE A 176 -14.90 -9.91 -3.69
CA PHE A 176 -13.84 -10.91 -3.77
C PHE A 176 -12.45 -10.30 -4.00
N VAL A 177 -12.33 -9.39 -4.96
CA VAL A 177 -11.07 -8.74 -5.29
C VAL A 177 -10.59 -7.87 -4.12
N LEU A 178 -11.47 -7.11 -3.48
CA LEU A 178 -11.12 -6.32 -2.30
C LEU A 178 -10.67 -7.20 -1.14
N ALA A 179 -11.40 -8.28 -0.85
CA ALA A 179 -11.04 -9.23 0.20
C ALA A 179 -9.66 -9.86 -0.06
N LEU A 180 -9.42 -10.34 -1.30
CA LEU A 180 -8.15 -10.92 -1.68
C LEU A 180 -7.00 -9.90 -1.63
N PHE A 181 -7.26 -8.68 -2.08
CA PHE A 181 -6.27 -7.61 -2.03
C PHE A 181 -5.83 -7.34 -0.60
N THR A 182 -6.75 -7.27 0.37
CA THR A 182 -6.38 -7.09 1.78
C THR A 182 -5.53 -8.21 2.36
N PHE A 183 -5.72 -9.43 1.86
CA PHE A 183 -4.90 -10.56 2.25
C PHE A 183 -3.48 -10.45 1.68
N ILE A 184 -3.35 -9.98 0.43
CA ILE A 184 -2.06 -9.83 -0.24
C ILE A 184 -1.28 -8.59 0.24
N GLN A 185 -1.99 -7.53 0.64
CA GLN A 185 -1.41 -6.23 0.95
C GLN A 185 -0.61 -6.17 2.26
N LEU A 186 -0.81 -7.12 3.19
CA LEU A 186 -0.06 -7.33 4.46
C LEU A 186 1.02 -6.28 4.79
N ASP A 187 0.68 -5.08 5.28
CA ASP A 187 1.60 -4.02 5.77
C ASP A 187 2.96 -3.87 5.03
N LYS A 188 3.04 -4.19 3.74
CA LYS A 188 4.34 -4.32 3.05
C LYS A 188 4.91 -2.96 2.65
N VAL A 189 4.04 -1.98 2.41
CA VAL A 189 4.46 -0.61 2.06
C VAL A 189 5.09 0.08 3.28
N PRO A 190 4.48 0.11 4.48
CA PRO A 190 5.14 0.66 5.66
C PRO A 190 6.40 -0.12 6.07
N LEU A 191 6.43 -1.44 5.88
CA LEU A 191 7.62 -2.25 6.14
C LEU A 191 8.78 -1.85 5.21
N LEU A 192 8.50 -1.67 3.91
CA LEU A 192 9.48 -1.17 2.96
C LEU A 192 9.98 0.23 3.34
N VAL A 193 9.07 1.12 3.71
CA VAL A 193 9.40 2.48 4.15
C VAL A 193 10.28 2.44 5.40
N ALA A 194 9.97 1.59 6.38
CA ALA A 194 10.81 1.38 7.55
C ALA A 194 12.20 0.83 7.19
N TYR A 195 12.30 -0.07 6.20
CA TYR A 195 13.58 -0.56 5.70
C TYR A 195 14.43 0.54 5.06
N LEU A 196 13.81 1.48 4.33
CA LEU A 196 14.50 2.61 3.71
C LEU A 196 14.88 3.71 4.71
N LEU A 197 14.25 3.74 5.90
CA LEU A 197 14.36 4.83 6.87
C LEU A 197 15.09 4.49 8.17
N ILE A 198 14.97 3.25 8.67
CA ILE A 198 15.27 2.93 10.07
C ILE A 198 16.12 1.67 10.19
N TYR A 199 15.93 0.71 9.30
CA TYR A 199 16.72 -0.53 9.28
C TYR A 199 18.04 -0.34 8.51
N ALA A 200 18.91 0.50 9.06
CA ALA A 200 20.31 0.63 8.65
C ALA A 200 21.26 0.62 9.88
N PRO A 201 21.11 -0.34 10.83
CA PRO A 201 21.83 -0.29 12.10
C PRO A 201 23.35 -0.29 11.94
N ASP A 202 23.88 -0.99 10.93
CA ASP A 202 25.33 -1.13 10.73
C ASP A 202 25.92 -0.11 9.75
N THR A 203 25.09 0.57 8.95
CA THR A 203 25.54 1.44 7.85
C THR A 203 25.18 2.91 8.05
N GLY A 204 24.12 3.24 8.80
CA GLY A 204 23.63 4.61 8.98
C GLY A 204 23.06 5.27 7.72
N ILE A 205 23.11 4.58 6.56
CA ILE A 205 22.63 5.09 5.28
C ILE A 205 21.11 4.90 5.19
N ILE A 206 20.40 6.01 5.04
CA ILE A 206 18.93 6.06 4.91
C ILE A 206 18.55 6.79 3.63
N PHE A 207 17.35 6.52 3.09
CA PHE A 207 16.86 7.10 1.84
C PHE A 207 15.51 7.80 2.04
N PRO A 208 15.48 8.98 2.68
CA PRO A 208 14.24 9.53 3.22
C PRO A 208 13.25 10.03 2.18
N ASN A 209 13.75 10.65 1.10
CA ASN A 209 12.91 11.09 -0.01
C ASN A 209 12.38 9.89 -0.80
N VAL A 210 13.20 8.85 -0.97
CA VAL A 210 12.81 7.62 -1.67
C VAL A 210 11.80 6.82 -0.84
N ALA A 211 11.93 6.84 0.48
CA ALA A 211 10.96 6.25 1.38
C ALA A 211 9.60 6.98 1.33
N ALA A 212 9.59 8.32 1.30
CA ALA A 212 8.36 9.08 1.09
C ALA A 212 7.72 8.74 -0.27
N LEU A 213 8.55 8.59 -1.31
CA LEU A 213 8.11 8.15 -2.64
C LEU A 213 7.53 6.73 -2.62
N ALA A 214 8.16 5.78 -1.93
CA ALA A 214 7.64 4.43 -1.76
C ALA A 214 6.29 4.44 -1.01
N LEU A 215 6.17 5.27 0.04
CA LEU A 215 4.92 5.43 0.79
C LEU A 215 3.79 6.00 -0.08
N SER A 216 4.11 6.81 -1.10
CA SER A 216 3.12 7.33 -2.06
C SER A 216 2.40 6.24 -2.86
N ALA A 217 2.87 4.98 -2.83
CA ALA A 217 2.15 3.82 -3.35
C ALA A 217 0.74 3.65 -2.73
N TYR A 218 0.49 4.24 -1.55
CA TYR A 218 -0.85 4.32 -0.99
C TYR A 218 -1.83 5.13 -1.85
N LEU A 219 -1.38 6.05 -2.70
CA LEU A 219 -2.24 6.84 -3.58
C LEU A 219 -2.96 5.98 -4.64
N PRO A 220 -2.27 5.21 -5.52
CA PRO A 220 -2.95 4.34 -6.47
C PRO A 220 -3.77 3.25 -5.76
N VAL A 221 -3.31 2.74 -4.61
CA VAL A 221 -4.07 1.78 -3.81
C VAL A 221 -5.37 2.41 -3.29
N ALA A 222 -5.31 3.60 -2.69
CA ALA A 222 -6.48 4.30 -2.19
C ALA A 222 -7.46 4.64 -3.32
N ALA A 223 -6.95 5.06 -4.48
CA ALA A 223 -7.77 5.31 -5.66
C ALA A 223 -8.51 4.04 -6.11
N PHE A 224 -7.81 2.90 -6.17
CA PHE A 224 -8.42 1.61 -6.49
C PHE A 224 -9.49 1.20 -5.47
N LEU A 225 -9.18 1.24 -4.17
CA LEU A 225 -10.10 0.82 -3.12
C LEU A 225 -11.35 1.70 -3.10
N ILE A 226 -11.17 3.03 -3.12
CA ILE A 226 -12.28 3.98 -3.08
C ILE A 226 -13.14 3.84 -4.33
N LYS A 227 -12.53 3.74 -5.51
CA LYS A 227 -13.28 3.62 -6.76
C LYS A 227 -14.09 2.32 -6.80
N THR A 228 -13.50 1.21 -6.39
CA THR A 228 -14.18 -0.10 -6.35
C THR A 228 -15.33 -0.08 -5.33
N THR A 229 -15.14 0.55 -4.19
CA THR A 229 -16.17 0.72 -3.15
C THR A 229 -17.31 1.63 -3.61
N TRP A 230 -17.01 2.72 -4.28
CA TRP A 230 -18.02 3.60 -4.89
C TRP A 230 -18.83 2.91 -6.00
N ASP A 231 -18.21 1.98 -6.72
CA ASP A 231 -18.85 1.23 -7.79
C ASP A 231 -19.77 0.10 -7.26
N SER A 232 -19.67 -0.26 -5.96
CA SER A 232 -20.49 -1.30 -5.31
C SER A 232 -21.96 -0.88 -5.10
N THR A 233 -22.84 -1.86 -5.20
CA THR A 233 -24.29 -1.70 -4.98
C THR A 233 -24.69 -1.54 -3.51
N ASP A 234 -23.86 -1.95 -2.55
CA ASP A 234 -24.09 -1.79 -1.09
C ASP A 234 -24.02 -0.34 -0.58
N ASN A 235 -23.94 0.66 -1.47
CA ASN A 235 -23.83 2.06 -1.08
C ASN A 235 -25.14 2.69 -0.54
N GLY A 236 -26.13 1.86 -0.21
CA GLY A 236 -27.39 2.24 0.42
C GLY A 236 -27.71 1.37 1.64
N ALA A 237 -27.74 2.04 2.80
CA ALA A 237 -28.40 1.70 4.07
C ALA A 237 -28.35 0.24 4.54
#